data_AF-A0A9E2UJW6-F1
#
_entry.id   AF-A0A9E2UJW6-F1
#
_cell.length_a   1.000
_cell.length_b   1.000
_cell.length_c   1.000
_cell.angle_alpha   90.00
_cell.angle_beta   90.00
_cell.angle_gamma   90.00
#
_symmetry.space_group_name_H-M   'P 1'
#
loop_
_entity.id
_entity.type
_entity.pdbx_description
1 polymer ?
#
loop_
_entity_poly.entity_id
_entity_poly.type
_entity_poly.pdbx_seq_one_letter_code
_entity_poly.pdbx_strand_id
1 'polypeptide(L)'
;MDPNVLMENDNYRIRWWSLALFAVLLPALLAPAVWLVGSHGMLPMLAAFFGAALLALAIALFPLGLGAVRALGFRAVGWRPIVLGTVVALVISIAVTQLGIEPQGIKQAMEIAREPPMFAASLLLMGVLAPLVEEMVFRGLLYGWLAGLWGTTAAWLISSLCFAAAHVELAHVLLVFPLGLWLGWLRKRTDSLWPSLVAHMVNNGLAVAAAGLLDVGGH
;
A
#
# COMPACT_ATOMS: atom_id res chain seq x y z
N MET A 1 -22.84 -11.96 12.82
CA MET A 1 -21.82 -12.32 11.82
C MET A 1 -22.17 -11.51 10.58
N ASP A 2 -21.27 -10.65 10.08
CA ASP A 2 -21.49 -9.90 8.84
C ASP A 2 -21.32 -10.91 7.68
N PRO A 3 -22.42 -11.45 7.11
CA PRO A 3 -22.32 -12.48 6.10
C PRO A 3 -22.00 -11.78 4.78
N ASN A 4 -20.72 -11.60 4.51
CA ASN A 4 -20.31 -11.17 3.18
C ASN A 4 -20.30 -12.41 2.29
N VAL A 5 -21.42 -12.63 1.61
CA VAL A 5 -21.71 -13.73 0.67
C VAL A 5 -20.63 -13.88 -0.42
N LEU A 6 -19.81 -12.85 -0.63
CA LEU A 6 -18.75 -12.81 -1.65
C LEU A 6 -17.50 -13.67 -1.32
N MET A 7 -17.28 -14.04 -0.06
CA MET A 7 -16.11 -14.83 0.37
C MET A 7 -16.41 -16.33 0.61
N GLU A 8 -17.68 -16.73 0.61
CA GLU A 8 -18.09 -18.11 0.95
C GLU A 8 -17.78 -19.13 -0.16
N ASN A 9 -17.67 -18.70 -1.42
CA ASN A 9 -17.51 -19.60 -2.57
C ASN A 9 -16.14 -19.57 -3.27
N ASP A 10 -15.13 -18.89 -2.71
CA ASP A 10 -13.83 -18.80 -3.37
C ASP A 10 -12.89 -19.94 -2.95
N ASN A 11 -12.54 -20.81 -3.90
CA ASN A 11 -11.52 -21.85 -3.74
C ASN A 11 -10.09 -21.27 -3.54
N TYR A 12 -9.95 -19.94 -3.64
CA TYR A 12 -8.67 -19.22 -3.63
C TYR A 12 -8.52 -18.41 -2.34
N ARG A 13 -8.45 -19.11 -1.20
CA ARG A 13 -8.24 -18.47 0.11
C ARG A 13 -6.75 -18.25 0.39
N ILE A 14 -6.38 -17.05 0.84
CA ILE A 14 -5.06 -16.80 1.41
C ILE A 14 -4.92 -17.63 2.70
N ARG A 15 -3.86 -18.43 2.76
CA ARG A 15 -3.58 -19.30 3.90
C ARG A 15 -2.53 -18.65 4.80
N TRP A 16 -2.52 -19.01 6.08
CA TRP A 16 -1.64 -18.40 7.08
C TRP A 16 -0.15 -18.49 6.71
N TRP A 17 0.25 -19.55 6.01
CA TRP A 17 1.65 -19.71 5.59
C TRP A 17 2.08 -18.74 4.51
N SER A 18 1.19 -18.23 3.66
CA SER A 18 1.55 -17.18 2.70
C SER A 18 1.96 -15.89 3.44
N LEU A 19 1.26 -15.57 4.54
CA LEU A 19 1.65 -14.45 5.40
C LEU A 19 2.94 -14.72 6.16
N ALA A 20 3.09 -15.91 6.74
CA ALA A 20 4.31 -16.28 7.46
C ALA A 20 5.53 -16.29 6.52
N LEU A 21 5.39 -16.84 5.31
CA LEU A 21 6.43 -16.83 4.28
C LEU A 21 6.79 -15.41 3.88
N PHE A 22 5.80 -14.54 3.59
CA PHE A 22 6.08 -13.15 3.28
C PHE A 22 6.83 -12.44 4.41
N ALA A 23 6.38 -12.61 5.66
CA ALA A 23 6.98 -12.00 6.84
C ALA A 23 8.41 -12.46 7.11
N VAL A 24 8.77 -13.70 6.73
CA VAL A 24 10.14 -14.23 6.85
C VAL A 24 10.99 -13.86 5.64
N LEU A 25 10.44 -13.93 4.42
CA LEU A 25 11.17 -13.69 3.19
C LEU A 25 11.50 -12.22 2.99
N LEU A 26 10.61 -11.31 3.36
CA LEU A 26 10.87 -9.87 3.22
C LEU A 26 12.18 -9.47 3.93
N PRO A 27 12.38 -9.70 5.23
CA PRO A 27 13.65 -9.35 5.88
C PRO A 27 14.83 -10.17 5.36
N ALA A 28 14.63 -11.45 5.01
CA ALA A 28 15.69 -12.32 4.48
C ALA A 28 16.21 -11.87 3.11
N LEU A 29 15.35 -11.29 2.27
CA LEU A 29 15.71 -10.72 0.96
C LEU A 29 16.18 -9.27 1.09
N LEU A 30 15.56 -8.50 1.98
CA LEU A 30 15.86 -7.09 2.17
C LEU A 30 17.25 -6.87 2.76
N ALA A 31 17.63 -7.62 3.80
CA ALA A 31 18.93 -7.46 4.46
C ALA A 31 20.13 -7.56 3.50
N PRO A 32 20.26 -8.61 2.66
CA PRO A 32 21.34 -8.67 1.68
C PRO A 32 21.19 -7.61 0.58
N ALA A 33 19.97 -7.27 0.17
CA ALA A 33 19.76 -6.23 -0.84
C ALA A 33 20.23 -4.85 -0.34
N VAL A 34 19.91 -4.48 0.91
CA VAL A 34 20.39 -3.26 1.56
C VAL A 34 21.90 -3.29 1.74
N TRP A 35 22.48 -4.44 2.13
CA TRP A 35 23.93 -4.59 2.27
C TRP A 35 24.66 -4.40 0.93
N LEU A 36 24.14 -4.99 -0.16
CA LEU A 36 24.68 -4.86 -1.51
C LEU A 36 24.54 -3.45 -2.06
N VAL A 37 23.38 -2.82 -1.82
CA VAL A 37 23.11 -1.44 -2.22
C VAL A 37 23.92 -0.44 -1.38
N GLY A 38 24.40 -0.81 -0.19
CA GLY A 38 25.24 0.06 0.64
C GLY A 38 24.64 1.44 0.91
N SER A 39 25.50 2.43 1.18
CA SER A 39 25.08 3.83 1.42
C SER A 39 24.86 4.63 0.13
N HIS A 40 24.49 4.01 -1.00
CA HIS A 40 24.35 4.65 -2.32
C HIS A 40 23.10 5.57 -2.45
N GLY A 41 22.63 6.14 -1.34
CA GLY A 41 21.48 7.03 -1.27
C GLY A 41 20.15 6.31 -1.06
N MET A 42 19.09 7.10 -0.85
CA MET A 42 17.77 6.59 -0.50
C MET A 42 17.08 5.88 -1.69
N LEU A 43 17.27 6.34 -2.93
CA LEU A 43 16.56 5.79 -4.09
C LEU A 43 16.90 4.32 -4.37
N PRO A 44 18.19 3.90 -4.44
CA PRO A 44 18.52 2.48 -4.56
C PRO A 44 18.01 1.64 -3.38
N MET A 45 17.95 2.21 -2.18
CA MET A 45 17.43 1.53 -0.99
C MET A 45 15.92 1.30 -1.08
N LEU A 46 15.15 2.27 -1.59
CA LEU A 46 13.73 2.11 -1.89
C LEU A 46 13.50 1.08 -3.00
N ALA A 47 14.33 1.09 -4.05
CA ALA A 47 14.25 0.10 -5.12
C ALA A 47 14.53 -1.32 -4.59
N ALA A 48 15.54 -1.49 -3.74
CA ALA A 48 15.82 -2.75 -3.06
C ALA A 48 14.66 -3.19 -2.16
N PHE A 49 14.07 -2.26 -1.41
CA PHE A 49 12.92 -2.53 -0.55
C PHE A 49 11.72 -3.08 -1.32
N PHE A 50 11.24 -2.34 -2.33
CA PHE A 50 10.08 -2.78 -3.10
C PHE A 50 10.39 -4.00 -3.98
N GLY A 51 11.62 -4.12 -4.50
CA GLY A 51 12.06 -5.32 -5.21
C GLY A 51 12.03 -6.57 -4.33
N ALA A 52 12.58 -6.49 -3.11
CA ALA A 52 12.54 -7.58 -2.14
C ALA A 52 11.10 -7.92 -1.73
N ALA A 53 10.24 -6.91 -1.53
CA ALA A 53 8.84 -7.11 -1.18
C ALA A 53 8.03 -7.79 -2.30
N LEU A 54 8.22 -7.38 -3.56
CA LEU A 54 7.58 -8.02 -4.71
C LEU A 54 8.04 -9.47 -4.88
N LEU A 55 9.34 -9.74 -4.70
CA LEU A 55 9.88 -11.10 -4.76
C LEU A 55 9.34 -11.97 -3.60
N ALA A 56 9.30 -11.44 -2.37
CA ALA A 56 8.71 -12.11 -1.22
C ALA A 56 7.22 -12.43 -1.46
N LEU A 57 6.45 -11.47 -2.00
CA LEU A 57 5.06 -11.66 -2.42
C LEU A 57 4.93 -12.77 -3.45
N ALA A 58 5.74 -12.74 -4.51
CA ALA A 58 5.71 -13.73 -5.58
C ALA A 58 5.94 -15.14 -5.05
N ILE A 59 6.95 -15.32 -4.17
CA ILE A 59 7.25 -16.62 -3.56
C ILE A 59 6.12 -17.06 -2.61
N ALA A 60 5.63 -16.15 -1.75
CA ALA A 60 4.55 -16.44 -0.80
C ALA A 60 3.22 -16.85 -1.48
N LEU A 61 3.00 -16.35 -2.70
CA LEU A 61 1.80 -16.61 -3.50
C LEU A 61 1.99 -17.72 -4.54
N PHE A 62 3.23 -18.16 -4.80
CA PHE A 62 3.55 -19.18 -5.80
C PHE A 62 2.67 -20.45 -5.70
N PRO A 63 2.37 -21.00 -4.50
CA PRO A 63 1.52 -22.19 -4.39
C PRO A 63 0.08 -22.00 -4.88
N LEU A 64 -0.40 -20.76 -5.03
CA LEU A 64 -1.74 -20.44 -5.52
C LEU A 64 -1.79 -20.36 -7.06
N GLY A 65 -0.63 -20.38 -7.74
CA GLY A 65 -0.53 -20.23 -9.19
C GLY A 65 -1.29 -18.99 -9.70
N LEU A 66 -2.01 -19.15 -10.81
CA LEU A 66 -2.86 -18.07 -11.37
C LEU A 66 -4.01 -17.65 -10.44
N GLY A 67 -4.36 -18.48 -9.47
CA GLY A 67 -5.36 -18.17 -8.44
C GLY A 67 -4.93 -17.04 -7.50
N ALA A 68 -3.63 -16.74 -7.41
CA ALA A 68 -3.09 -15.66 -6.57
C ALA A 68 -3.75 -14.31 -6.86
N VAL A 69 -4.01 -14.01 -8.14
CA VAL A 69 -4.64 -12.75 -8.59
C VAL A 69 -6.01 -12.58 -7.94
N ARG A 70 -6.85 -13.62 -8.00
CA ARG A 70 -8.17 -13.59 -7.35
C ARG A 70 -8.07 -13.64 -5.82
N ALA A 71 -7.12 -14.40 -5.27
CA ALA A 71 -6.91 -14.51 -3.82
C ALA A 71 -6.51 -13.18 -3.18
N LEU A 72 -5.72 -12.36 -3.87
CA LEU A 72 -5.40 -10.98 -3.47
C LEU A 72 -6.59 -10.02 -3.62
N GLY A 73 -7.66 -10.44 -4.29
CA GLY A 73 -8.85 -9.62 -4.52
C GLY A 73 -8.80 -8.78 -5.80
N PHE A 74 -7.95 -9.08 -6.77
CA PHE A 74 -8.05 -8.43 -8.10
C PHE A 74 -9.29 -8.96 -8.84
N ARG A 75 -10.43 -8.34 -8.56
CA ARG A 75 -11.74 -8.67 -9.12
C ARG A 75 -12.32 -7.49 -9.87
N ALA A 76 -12.96 -7.74 -11.01
CA ALA A 76 -13.56 -6.68 -11.81
C ALA A 76 -14.61 -5.90 -10.98
N VAL A 77 -14.63 -4.58 -11.16
CA VAL A 77 -15.55 -3.66 -10.50
C VAL A 77 -15.91 -2.55 -11.47
N GLY A 78 -17.10 -1.97 -11.34
CA GLY A 78 -17.48 -0.80 -12.13
C GLY A 78 -16.59 0.41 -11.83
N TRP A 79 -16.65 1.44 -12.67
CA TRP A 79 -15.83 2.65 -12.49
C TRP A 79 -16.24 3.50 -11.28
N ARG A 80 -17.51 3.43 -10.84
CA ARG A 80 -18.05 4.30 -9.78
C ARG A 80 -17.30 4.17 -8.44
N PRO A 81 -17.06 2.97 -7.88
CA PRO A 81 -16.30 2.84 -6.64
C PRO A 81 -14.84 3.28 -6.77
N ILE A 82 -14.25 3.17 -7.96
CA ILE A 82 -12.90 3.67 -8.23
C ILE A 82 -12.90 5.20 -8.14
N VAL A 83 -13.73 5.87 -8.95
CA VAL A 83 -13.76 7.34 -9.00
C VAL A 83 -14.16 7.95 -7.66
N LEU A 84 -15.27 7.50 -7.06
CA LEU A 84 -15.71 8.02 -5.76
C LEU A 84 -14.72 7.65 -4.64
N GLY A 85 -14.14 6.44 -4.72
CA GLY A 85 -13.06 5.99 -3.85
C GLY A 85 -11.87 6.94 -3.85
N THR A 86 -11.38 7.27 -5.04
CA THR A 86 -10.26 8.19 -5.24
C THR A 86 -10.59 9.59 -4.76
N VAL A 87 -11.76 10.15 -5.10
CA VAL A 87 -12.15 11.51 -4.66
C VAL A 87 -12.16 11.62 -3.14
N VAL A 88 -12.77 10.65 -2.44
CA VAL A 88 -12.79 10.67 -0.97
C VAL A 88 -11.40 10.48 -0.38
N ALA A 89 -10.54 9.63 -0.97
CA ALA A 89 -9.15 9.48 -0.54
C ALA A 89 -8.39 10.81 -0.62
N LEU A 90 -8.57 11.56 -1.71
CA LEU A 90 -7.97 12.89 -1.88
C LEU A 90 -8.52 13.90 -0.87
N VAL A 91 -9.83 13.90 -0.60
CA VAL A 91 -10.43 14.77 0.44
C VAL A 91 -9.85 14.45 1.82
N ILE A 92 -9.69 13.17 2.17
CA ILE A 92 -9.07 12.75 3.43
C ILE A 92 -7.64 13.28 3.50
N SER A 93 -6.84 13.07 2.46
CA SER A 93 -5.44 13.51 2.44
C SER A 93 -5.33 15.03 2.52
N ILE A 94 -6.15 15.78 1.79
CA ILE A 94 -6.19 17.25 1.90
C ILE A 94 -6.56 17.65 3.34
N ALA A 95 -7.61 17.08 3.93
CA ALA A 95 -8.02 17.39 5.30
C ALA A 95 -6.90 17.11 6.31
N VAL A 96 -6.19 15.99 6.16
CA VAL A 96 -5.06 15.60 7.03
C VAL A 96 -3.87 16.55 6.85
N THR A 97 -3.57 17.01 5.64
CA THR A 97 -2.48 17.99 5.42
C THR A 97 -2.75 19.34 6.10
N GLN A 98 -4.01 19.73 6.30
CA GLN A 98 -4.36 20.96 7.01
C GLN A 98 -4.03 20.92 8.51
N LEU A 99 -3.69 19.75 9.05
CA LEU A 99 -3.25 19.61 10.45
C LEU A 99 -1.84 20.19 10.69
N GLY A 100 -1.07 20.48 9.64
CA GLY A 100 0.27 21.07 9.74
C GLY A 100 1.31 20.14 10.38
N ILE A 101 1.02 18.84 10.47
CA ILE A 101 1.96 17.83 10.95
C ILE A 101 2.82 17.40 9.77
N GLU A 102 4.14 17.52 9.91
CA GLU A 102 5.08 17.19 8.85
C GLU A 102 6.06 16.08 9.31
N PRO A 103 5.73 14.80 9.10
CA PRO A 103 6.58 13.68 9.47
C PRO A 103 7.91 13.71 8.72
N GLN A 104 8.99 13.29 9.38
CA GLN A 104 10.34 13.26 8.80
C GLN A 104 10.40 12.39 7.54
N GLY A 105 9.72 11.24 7.54
CA GLY A 105 9.70 10.35 6.37
C GLY A 105 9.05 10.99 5.14
N ILE A 106 7.98 11.77 5.33
CA ILE A 106 7.31 12.50 4.24
C ILE A 106 8.20 13.62 3.73
N LYS A 107 8.84 14.40 4.63
CA LYS A 107 9.77 15.48 4.24
C LYS A 107 10.90 14.95 3.36
N GLN A 108 11.58 13.90 3.80
CA GLN A 108 12.68 13.29 3.04
C GLN A 108 12.20 12.79 1.67
N ALA A 109 11.04 12.13 1.61
CA ALA A 109 10.46 11.68 0.34
C ALA A 109 10.16 12.84 -0.63
N MET A 110 9.62 13.95 -0.12
CA MET A 110 9.33 15.15 -0.91
C MET A 110 10.60 15.88 -1.37
N GLU A 111 11.65 15.93 -0.55
CA GLU A 111 12.94 16.48 -0.94
C GLU A 111 13.54 15.71 -2.13
N ILE A 112 13.49 14.37 -2.10
CA ILE A 112 13.95 13.55 -3.24
C ILE A 112 13.07 13.79 -4.48
N ALA A 113 11.76 13.89 -4.31
CA ALA A 113 10.84 14.13 -5.42
C ALA A 113 11.05 15.50 -6.10
N ARG A 114 11.57 16.49 -5.37
CA ARG A 114 11.91 17.82 -5.89
C ARG A 114 13.15 17.83 -6.76
N GLU A 115 14.05 16.88 -6.61
CA GLU A 115 15.24 16.78 -7.46
C GLU A 115 14.82 16.37 -8.89
N PRO A 116 15.02 17.23 -9.91
CA PRO A 116 14.53 16.96 -11.27
C PRO A 116 15.03 15.62 -11.87
N PRO A 117 16.29 15.18 -11.66
CA PRO A 117 16.75 13.87 -12.14
C PRO A 117 16.02 12.70 -11.48
N MET A 118 15.50 12.89 -10.27
CA MET A 118 14.91 11.86 -9.43
C MET A 118 13.39 11.81 -9.54
N PHE A 119 12.75 12.87 -10.04
CA PHE A 119 11.30 13.00 -10.12
C PHE A 119 10.60 11.76 -10.70
N ALA A 120 11.03 11.29 -11.88
CA ALA A 120 10.42 10.14 -12.53
C ALA A 120 10.58 8.84 -11.71
N ALA A 121 11.73 8.66 -11.07
CA ALA A 121 11.99 7.51 -10.21
C ALA A 121 11.16 7.57 -8.92
N SER A 122 11.03 8.75 -8.31
CA SER A 122 10.17 8.99 -7.15
C SER A 122 8.70 8.73 -7.47
N LEU A 123 8.23 9.18 -8.64
CA LEU A 123 6.85 8.93 -9.07
C LEU A 123 6.59 7.43 -9.25
N LEU A 124 7.52 6.71 -9.86
CA LEU A 124 7.41 5.26 -10.03
C LEU A 124 7.46 4.53 -8.67
N LEU A 125 8.46 4.80 -7.83
CA LEU A 125 8.67 4.06 -6.59
C LEU A 125 7.64 4.43 -5.52
N MET A 126 7.43 5.72 -5.26
CA MET A 126 6.55 6.19 -4.17
C MET A 126 5.10 6.37 -4.63
N GLY A 127 4.88 6.78 -5.89
CA GLY A 127 3.54 7.00 -6.43
C GLY A 127 2.85 5.72 -6.92
N VAL A 128 3.61 4.71 -7.36
CA VAL A 128 3.06 3.49 -7.97
C VAL A 128 3.47 2.24 -7.22
N LEU A 129 4.77 1.99 -7.07
CA LEU A 129 5.29 0.73 -6.54
C LEU A 129 4.97 0.56 -5.05
N ALA A 130 5.08 1.63 -4.25
CA ALA A 130 4.73 1.62 -2.83
C ALA A 130 3.24 1.30 -2.60
N PRO A 131 2.28 2.04 -3.19
CA PRO A 131 0.86 1.67 -3.10
C PRO A 131 0.55 0.26 -3.59
N LEU A 132 1.22 -0.20 -4.66
CA LEU A 132 1.02 -1.55 -5.19
C LEU A 132 1.39 -2.62 -4.16
N VAL A 133 2.61 -2.54 -3.63
CA VAL A 133 3.10 -3.49 -2.62
C VAL A 133 2.25 -3.40 -1.36
N GLU A 134 1.99 -2.19 -0.86
CA GLU A 134 1.23 -1.98 0.37
C GLU A 134 -0.20 -2.52 0.25
N GLU A 135 -0.92 -2.24 -0.84
CA GLU A 135 -2.27 -2.76 -1.01
C GLU A 135 -2.28 -4.29 -1.19
N MET A 136 -1.34 -4.87 -1.95
CA MET A 136 -1.22 -6.32 -2.08
C MET A 136 -0.92 -7.01 -0.74
N VAL A 137 -0.11 -6.40 0.13
CA VAL A 137 0.22 -6.94 1.45
C VAL A 137 -0.93 -6.75 2.43
N PHE A 138 -1.43 -5.52 2.61
CA PHE A 138 -2.40 -5.21 3.66
C PHE A 138 -3.84 -5.56 3.25
N ARG A 139 -4.27 -5.24 2.03
CA ARG A 139 -5.65 -5.43 1.54
C ARG A 139 -5.82 -6.71 0.72
N GLY A 140 -4.72 -7.26 0.21
CA GLY A 140 -4.64 -8.58 -0.39
C GLY A 140 -4.37 -9.67 0.65
N LEU A 141 -3.10 -9.87 1.02
CA LEU A 141 -2.66 -10.96 1.88
C LEU A 141 -3.29 -10.91 3.28
N LEU A 142 -3.06 -9.84 4.03
CA LEU A 142 -3.44 -9.74 5.45
C LEU A 142 -4.96 -9.69 5.59
N TYR A 143 -5.63 -8.78 4.88
CA TYR A 143 -7.08 -8.70 4.85
C TYR A 143 -7.72 -10.01 4.38
N GLY A 144 -7.23 -10.62 3.29
CA GLY A 144 -7.79 -11.85 2.73
C GLY A 144 -7.75 -13.01 3.72
N TRP A 145 -6.64 -13.16 4.46
CA TRP A 145 -6.52 -14.16 5.52
C TRP A 145 -7.43 -13.85 6.72
N LEU A 146 -7.37 -12.63 7.25
CA LEU A 146 -8.16 -12.23 8.43
C LEU A 146 -9.67 -12.31 8.18
N ALA A 147 -10.11 -11.98 6.97
CA ALA A 147 -11.52 -12.05 6.61
C ALA A 147 -12.06 -13.48 6.65
N GLY A 148 -11.23 -14.47 6.33
CA GLY A 148 -11.57 -15.89 6.44
C GLY A 148 -11.57 -16.43 7.88
N LEU A 149 -10.94 -15.73 8.83
CA LEU A 149 -10.87 -16.13 10.25
C LEU A 149 -11.88 -15.39 11.13
N TRP A 150 -11.92 -14.07 11.02
CA TRP A 150 -12.63 -13.16 11.95
C TRP A 150 -13.66 -12.28 11.24
N GLY A 151 -13.87 -12.49 9.94
CA GLY A 151 -14.82 -11.72 9.14
C GLY A 151 -14.25 -10.39 8.63
N THR A 152 -14.99 -9.79 7.70
CA THR A 152 -14.53 -8.66 6.88
C THR A 152 -14.35 -7.35 7.66
N THR A 153 -15.10 -7.15 8.75
CA THR A 153 -14.94 -5.97 9.62
C THR A 153 -13.66 -6.02 10.45
N ALA A 154 -13.34 -7.17 11.05
CA ALA A 154 -12.09 -7.34 11.78
C ALA A 154 -10.89 -7.21 10.83
N ALA A 155 -10.97 -7.85 9.66
CA ALA A 155 -9.96 -7.73 8.60
C ALA A 155 -9.74 -6.27 8.17
N TRP A 156 -10.81 -5.50 7.98
CA TRP A 156 -10.72 -4.08 7.64
C TRP A 156 -9.98 -3.28 8.71
N LEU A 157 -10.41 -3.38 9.97
CA LEU A 157 -9.82 -2.58 11.05
C LEU A 157 -8.35 -2.96 11.31
N ILE A 158 -8.05 -4.25 11.39
CA ILE A 158 -6.71 -4.75 11.68
C ILE A 158 -5.75 -4.46 10.52
N SER A 159 -6.15 -4.72 9.27
CA SER A 159 -5.27 -4.40 8.12
C SER A 159 -4.99 -2.90 7.99
N SER A 160 -5.98 -2.05 8.29
CA SER A 160 -5.80 -0.59 8.28
C SER A 160 -4.85 -0.12 9.38
N LEU A 161 -4.94 -0.72 10.58
CA LEU A 161 -4.03 -0.43 11.69
C LEU A 161 -2.60 -0.90 11.38
N CYS A 162 -2.44 -2.12 10.87
CA CYS A 162 -1.13 -2.64 10.47
C CYS A 162 -0.49 -1.82 9.35
N PHE A 163 -1.28 -1.37 8.36
CA PHE A 163 -0.84 -0.46 7.31
C PHE A 163 -0.29 0.84 7.89
N ALA A 164 -1.03 1.49 8.80
CA ALA A 164 -0.56 2.71 9.42
C ALA A 164 0.70 2.48 10.26
N ALA A 165 0.69 1.45 11.12
CA ALA A 165 1.80 1.11 12.01
C ALA A 165 3.11 0.78 11.27
N ALA A 166 3.03 0.29 10.02
CA ALA A 166 4.21 0.00 9.20
C ALA A 166 5.07 1.25 8.89
N HIS A 167 4.53 2.46 9.07
CA HIS A 167 5.25 3.71 8.86
C HIS A 167 6.15 4.10 10.04
N VAL A 168 6.06 3.39 11.19
CA VAL A 168 6.91 3.47 12.41
C VAL A 168 6.90 4.83 13.14
N GLU A 169 6.97 5.94 12.42
CA GLU A 169 6.89 7.30 12.94
C GLU A 169 5.45 7.64 13.35
N LEU A 170 5.22 7.88 14.64
CA LEU A 170 3.87 8.13 15.18
C LEU A 170 3.13 9.26 14.45
N ALA A 171 3.83 10.34 14.11
CA ALA A 171 3.26 11.44 13.33
C ALA A 171 2.73 10.92 11.98
N HIS A 172 3.53 10.14 11.25
CA HIS A 172 3.13 9.55 9.98
C HIS A 172 1.94 8.59 10.15
N VAL A 173 2.00 7.69 11.15
CA VAL A 173 0.93 6.74 11.49
C VAL A 173 -0.42 7.46 11.66
N LEU A 174 -0.45 8.58 12.41
CA LEU A 174 -1.67 9.34 12.64
C LEU A 174 -2.24 9.95 11.35
N LEU A 175 -1.39 10.39 10.43
CA LEU A 175 -1.81 10.97 9.15
C LEU A 175 -2.33 9.91 8.16
N VAL A 176 -1.67 8.75 8.08
CA VAL A 176 -2.07 7.70 7.12
C VAL A 176 -3.17 6.78 7.64
N PHE A 177 -3.45 6.73 8.94
CA PHE A 177 -4.48 5.83 9.48
C PHE A 177 -5.89 6.13 8.95
N PRO A 178 -6.38 7.39 8.87
CA PRO A 178 -7.66 7.70 8.24
C PRO A 178 -7.75 7.25 6.77
N LEU A 179 -6.69 7.48 6.00
CA LEU A 179 -6.60 6.99 4.62
C LEU A 179 -6.63 5.45 4.60
N GLY A 180 -5.89 4.81 5.50
CA GLY A 180 -5.85 3.37 5.63
C GLY A 180 -7.23 2.75 5.92
N LEU A 181 -8.00 3.37 6.81
CA LEU A 181 -9.40 2.99 7.07
C LEU A 181 -10.25 3.13 5.82
N TRP A 182 -10.12 4.22 5.07
CA TRP A 182 -10.88 4.40 3.84
C TRP A 182 -10.55 3.35 2.77
N LEU A 183 -9.26 3.13 2.51
CA LEU A 183 -8.79 2.11 1.55
C LEU A 183 -9.25 0.70 1.94
N GLY A 184 -9.15 0.35 3.23
CA GLY A 184 -9.65 -0.92 3.73
C GLY A 184 -11.18 -1.05 3.63
N TRP A 185 -11.92 0.06 3.79
CA TRP A 185 -13.37 0.07 3.59
C TRP A 185 -13.74 -0.14 2.13
N LEU A 186 -13.02 0.50 1.18
CA LEU A 186 -13.21 0.24 -0.25
C LEU A 186 -13.01 -1.24 -0.59
N ARG A 187 -11.94 -1.85 -0.07
CA ARG A 187 -11.68 -3.29 -0.21
C ARG A 187 -12.81 -4.13 0.38
N LYS A 188 -13.33 -3.77 1.56
CA LYS A 188 -14.46 -4.46 2.21
C LYS A 188 -15.75 -4.37 1.40
N ARG A 189 -16.07 -3.19 0.87
CA ARG A 189 -17.35 -2.90 0.22
C ARG A 189 -17.47 -3.44 -1.18
N THR A 190 -16.36 -3.45 -1.92
CA THR A 190 -16.34 -3.84 -3.33
C THR A 190 -15.87 -5.27 -3.53
N ASP A 191 -15.28 -5.85 -2.49
CA ASP A 191 -14.56 -7.12 -2.54
C ASP A 191 -13.51 -7.18 -3.67
N SER A 192 -12.96 -6.01 -4.00
CA SER A 192 -11.97 -5.79 -5.04
C SER A 192 -10.83 -4.92 -4.52
N LEU A 193 -9.62 -5.23 -4.95
CA LEU A 193 -8.41 -4.47 -4.64
C LEU A 193 -8.27 -3.23 -5.53
N TRP A 194 -8.90 -3.20 -6.71
CA TRP A 194 -8.75 -2.10 -7.67
C TRP A 194 -9.15 -0.73 -7.13
N PRO A 195 -10.29 -0.56 -6.44
CA PRO A 195 -10.68 0.77 -5.95
C PRO A 195 -9.71 1.34 -4.92
N SER A 196 -9.21 0.51 -3.98
CA SER A 196 -8.24 0.96 -2.99
C SER A 196 -6.88 1.20 -3.63
N LEU A 197 -6.43 0.30 -4.52
CA LEU A 197 -5.17 0.45 -5.24
C LEU A 197 -5.10 1.73 -6.07
N VAL A 198 -6.11 1.99 -6.90
CA VAL A 198 -6.13 3.19 -7.75
C VAL A 198 -6.25 4.45 -6.90
N ALA A 199 -7.10 4.46 -5.88
CA ALA A 199 -7.20 5.59 -4.96
C ALA A 199 -5.86 5.91 -4.29
N HIS A 200 -5.13 4.88 -3.85
CA HIS A 200 -3.84 5.03 -3.20
C HIS A 200 -2.73 5.49 -4.18
N MET A 201 -2.65 4.88 -5.37
CA MET A 201 -1.71 5.30 -6.42
C MET A 201 -1.94 6.75 -6.85
N VAL A 202 -3.21 7.16 -7.05
CA VAL A 202 -3.52 8.55 -7.40
C VAL A 202 -3.16 9.49 -6.25
N ASN A 203 -3.48 9.12 -5.00
CA ASN A 203 -3.13 9.92 -3.84
C ASN A 203 -1.61 10.18 -3.75
N ASN A 204 -0.80 9.13 -3.78
CA ASN A 204 0.64 9.26 -3.63
C ASN A 204 1.29 9.85 -4.88
N GLY A 205 0.81 9.45 -6.06
CA GLY A 205 1.28 10.01 -7.33
C GLY A 205 1.06 11.52 -7.41
N LEU A 206 -0.11 12.01 -6.98
CA LEU A 206 -0.38 13.45 -6.91
C LEU A 206 0.47 14.16 -5.84
N ALA A 207 0.72 13.54 -4.69
CA ALA A 207 1.59 14.10 -3.66
C ALA A 207 3.04 14.27 -4.19
N VAL A 208 3.58 13.24 -4.85
CA VAL A 208 4.91 13.29 -5.49
C VAL A 208 4.95 14.28 -6.64
N ALA A 209 3.92 14.27 -7.51
CA ALA A 209 3.81 15.22 -8.61
C ALA A 209 3.74 16.67 -8.12
N ALA A 210 2.95 16.94 -7.08
CA ALA A 210 2.89 18.24 -6.44
C ALA A 210 4.26 18.64 -5.89
N ALA A 211 4.96 17.74 -5.20
CA ALA A 211 6.29 18.04 -4.67
C ALA A 211 7.30 18.40 -5.77
N GLY A 212 7.32 17.66 -6.89
CA GLY A 212 8.32 17.85 -7.95
C GLY A 212 7.97 18.88 -9.03
N LEU A 213 6.69 19.21 -9.22
CA LEU A 213 6.23 20.14 -10.26
C LEU A 213 5.75 21.48 -9.71
N LEU A 214 5.16 21.47 -8.51
CA LEU A 214 4.77 22.70 -7.81
C LEU A 214 5.93 23.10 -6.92
N ASP A 215 6.98 23.58 -7.57
CA ASP A 215 8.00 24.37 -6.90
C ASP A 215 7.28 25.59 -6.32
N VAL A 216 6.98 25.58 -5.01
CA VAL A 216 6.65 26.80 -4.29
C VAL A 216 7.97 27.55 -4.22
N GLY A 217 8.21 28.33 -5.27
CA GLY A 217 9.49 28.94 -5.59
C GLY A 217 10.22 29.47 -4.36
N GLY A 218 11.43 28.98 -4.19
CA GLY A 218 12.43 29.53 -3.27
C GLY A 218 13.68 29.89 -4.04
N HIS A 219 13.65 31.03 -4.73
CA HIS A 219 14.80 31.93 -4.78
C HIS A 219 14.88 32.68 -3.45
#